data_AF-A0A6A3LQ48-F1
#
_entry.id   AF-A0A6A3LQ48-F1
#
_cell.length_a   1.000
_cell.length_b   1.000
_cell.length_c   1.000
_cell.angle_alpha   90.00
_cell.angle_beta   90.00
_cell.angle_gamma   90.00
#
_symmetry.space_group_name_H-M   'P 1'
#
loop_
_entity.id
_entity.type
_entity.pdbx_description
1 polymer ?
#
loop_
_entity_poly.entity_id
_entity_poly.type
_entity_poly.pdbx_seq_one_letter_code
_entity_poly.pdbx_strand_id
1 'polypeptide(L)'
;MPGKVFVGGKVQPLGRSIDSKQLRLATSTQASPRHDENNSFRRRSRPSSSSLSSFTLALQHVRPAPRVLVFVVGTTCLLWTLLLLQLTIAPNYTVNWVMKTESFDGGSFWLLVDPSPTVLALGILGLWIVAVGFLSLLMRIVKLGEPIKTKESDGDNFLRPEIRIFRKSSAHDESIWRRRAASTVQLAKEIADGGSLLGYFAKVCIKLGDFLADFALLYLNLEAGSPVALVLVFSAITVSSALSSAVLVSLPPEKTSLLIDTLLDTLFDFLIAIAYPWLALTYCFSTFSFEYKLLEINLDIYPAGWFETVASVIADPVKTSIIRRILKSLRIVSVLDFFARVGVNLFLCVRLHYIVSLLHDPSWRKKHPFKVNAKHRYFAGALFVCLAAVVVVFVEESIRTSTLACKPHSECAVNAWRWTYLQSDSLTQCPCLTLIDGVKTPKTYAAWILPKDLTAKVAQLAATGDLQTIQLTNRFLPVLPSELRRCKQLKHVSLIYTHMMELPDWFKEFTKLEYL
;
A
#
# COMPACT_ATOMS: atom_id res chain seq x y z
N MET A 1 8.34 -41.86 60.49
CA MET A 1 7.29 -42.47 61.33
C MET A 1 6.00 -42.55 60.53
N PRO A 2 5.22 -43.63 60.60
CA PRO A 2 5.51 -45.06 60.40
C PRO A 2 4.99 -45.50 59.00
N GLY A 3 5.11 -46.72 58.46
CA GLY A 3 5.65 -48.00 58.93
C GLY A 3 5.35 -49.06 57.85
N LYS A 4 6.28 -49.99 57.61
CA LYS A 4 6.01 -51.27 56.92
C LYS A 4 5.28 -52.20 57.88
N VAL A 5 4.30 -52.97 57.39
CA VAL A 5 3.75 -54.14 58.09
C VAL A 5 3.65 -55.32 57.12
N PHE A 6 4.17 -56.45 57.59
CA PHE A 6 4.15 -57.81 57.04
C PHE A 6 2.81 -58.51 57.32
N VAL A 7 2.66 -59.75 56.80
CA VAL A 7 1.73 -60.87 57.12
C VAL A 7 0.92 -61.23 55.86
N GLY A 8 0.83 -62.46 55.35
CA GLY A 8 1.21 -63.79 55.84
C GLY A 8 0.00 -64.76 55.82
N GLY A 9 0.05 -65.80 54.97
CA GLY A 9 -0.78 -67.04 55.03
C GLY A 9 -2.23 -66.92 54.55
N LYS A 10 -2.94 -67.99 54.11
CA LYS A 10 -2.68 -69.44 54.00
C LYS A 10 -3.92 -70.08 53.30
N VAL A 11 -3.74 -71.18 52.54
CA VAL A 11 -4.56 -72.45 52.56
C VAL A 11 -6.01 -72.38 51.99
N GLN A 12 -6.59 -73.30 51.19
CA GLN A 12 -6.28 -74.64 50.61
C GLN A 12 -7.37 -75.01 49.55
N PRO A 13 -7.27 -76.17 48.86
CA PRO A 13 -7.91 -76.51 47.57
C PRO A 13 -9.07 -77.51 47.65
N LEU A 14 -9.81 -77.67 46.55
CA LEU A 14 -10.61 -78.85 46.15
C LEU A 14 -10.67 -78.81 44.60
N GLY A 15 -10.59 -79.87 43.80
CA GLY A 15 -10.56 -81.31 43.99
C GLY A 15 -10.50 -81.96 42.59
N ARG A 16 -9.90 -83.15 42.51
CA ARG A 16 -9.64 -83.99 41.32
C ARG A 16 -10.88 -84.47 40.56
N SER A 17 -10.72 -84.76 39.26
CA SER A 17 -10.93 -86.08 38.59
C SER A 17 -10.61 -85.90 37.07
N ILE A 18 -9.64 -86.53 36.40
CA ILE A 18 -9.55 -87.95 35.91
C ILE A 18 -10.86 -88.35 35.17
N ASP A 19 -10.92 -88.64 33.87
CA ASP A 19 -10.31 -89.76 33.11
C ASP A 19 -10.50 -89.55 31.58
N SER A 20 -9.47 -89.78 30.74
CA SER A 20 -9.26 -90.94 29.82
C SER A 20 -9.82 -90.85 28.38
N LYS A 21 -8.91 -90.99 27.40
CA LYS A 21 -8.98 -91.76 26.13
C LYS A 21 -10.08 -91.40 25.10
N GLN A 22 -9.94 -91.52 23.77
CA GLN A 22 -8.94 -91.92 22.77
C GLN A 22 -9.60 -91.66 21.38
N LEU A 23 -8.84 -91.86 20.29
CA LEU A 23 -9.19 -91.81 18.84
C LEU A 23 -9.01 -90.44 18.15
N ARG A 24 -7.99 -90.24 17.31
CA ARG A 24 -7.77 -90.77 15.92
C ARG A 24 -8.86 -90.26 14.97
N LEU A 25 -8.61 -89.74 13.76
CA LEU A 25 -7.51 -89.76 12.79
C LEU A 25 -7.79 -88.54 11.87
N ALA A 26 -6.84 -87.64 11.60
CA ALA A 26 -5.93 -87.61 10.44
C ALA A 26 -6.61 -87.59 9.05
N THR A 27 -6.38 -86.51 8.30
CA THR A 27 -5.86 -86.49 6.90
C THR A 27 -5.57 -85.03 6.54
N SER A 28 -4.30 -84.62 6.42
CA SER A 28 -3.45 -84.62 5.21
C SER A 28 -3.86 -83.51 4.22
N THR A 29 -2.99 -82.76 3.56
CA THR A 29 -1.64 -83.06 3.07
C THR A 29 -0.92 -81.76 2.64
N GLN A 30 0.41 -81.71 2.86
CA GLN A 30 1.55 -81.13 2.09
C GLN A 30 1.28 -80.14 0.93
N ALA A 31 2.10 -79.13 0.60
CA ALA A 31 3.57 -79.13 0.48
C ALA A 31 4.20 -77.71 0.39
N SER A 32 5.51 -77.64 0.64
CA SER A 32 6.50 -76.53 0.66
C SER A 32 7.01 -76.14 -0.77
N PRO A 33 8.07 -75.30 -1.00
CA PRO A 33 8.87 -74.38 -0.14
C PRO A 33 9.33 -73.01 -0.75
N ARG A 34 9.96 -72.17 0.10
CA ARG A 34 11.04 -71.16 -0.15
C ARG A 34 10.77 -69.88 -0.98
N HIS A 35 10.88 -68.71 -0.34
CA HIS A 35 12.12 -67.90 -0.28
C HIS A 35 11.93 -66.63 0.58
N ASP A 36 13.00 -66.28 1.30
CA ASP A 36 13.15 -65.18 2.27
C ASP A 36 12.90 -63.76 1.69
N GLU A 37 12.39 -62.84 2.52
CA GLU A 37 13.14 -61.65 2.98
C GLU A 37 12.29 -60.67 3.82
N ASN A 38 12.67 -60.57 5.09
CA ASN A 38 12.85 -59.37 5.91
C ASN A 38 11.79 -58.24 6.02
N ASN A 39 11.26 -58.17 7.25
CA ASN A 39 11.13 -56.98 8.11
C ASN A 39 10.30 -55.78 7.64
N SER A 40 9.02 -55.83 8.03
CA SER A 40 8.18 -54.66 8.17
C SER A 40 8.26 -54.04 9.57
N PHE A 41 8.15 -52.71 9.58
CA PHE A 41 7.60 -51.88 10.66
C PHE A 41 8.48 -51.40 11.82
N ARG A 42 9.25 -50.34 11.55
CA ARG A 42 9.51 -49.26 12.53
C ARG A 42 9.14 -47.90 11.92
N ARG A 43 7.90 -47.44 12.13
CA ARG A 43 7.51 -46.03 11.88
C ARG A 43 7.98 -45.17 13.05
N ARG A 44 8.98 -44.33 12.79
CA ARG A 44 9.38 -43.22 13.67
C ARG A 44 8.55 -41.99 13.28
N SER A 45 7.76 -41.49 14.23
CA SER A 45 6.93 -40.28 14.11
C SER A 45 7.79 -39.04 13.85
N ARG A 46 7.44 -38.27 12.80
CA ARG A 46 7.93 -36.89 12.56
C ARG A 46 6.91 -35.88 13.10
N PRO A 47 7.33 -34.73 13.66
CA PRO A 47 6.41 -33.73 14.19
C PRO A 47 5.80 -32.85 13.09
N SER A 48 4.67 -32.24 13.46
CA SER A 48 3.62 -31.60 12.67
C SER A 48 4.05 -30.51 11.68
N SER A 49 3.77 -30.75 10.39
CA SER A 49 3.65 -29.74 9.32
C SER A 49 2.19 -29.32 9.08
N SER A 50 1.30 -29.53 10.05
CA SER A 50 -0.14 -29.51 9.84
C SER A 50 -0.73 -28.11 9.65
N SER A 51 -0.14 -27.02 10.17
CA SER A 51 -0.81 -25.70 10.09
C SER A 51 -0.84 -25.11 8.68
N LEU A 52 0.26 -25.20 7.93
CA LEU A 52 0.36 -24.64 6.57
C LEU A 52 -0.42 -25.47 5.54
N SER A 53 -0.40 -26.80 5.67
CA SER A 53 -1.16 -27.70 4.79
C SER A 53 -2.66 -27.64 5.05
N SER A 54 -3.07 -27.39 6.30
CA SER A 54 -4.49 -27.25 6.68
C SER A 54 -5.10 -25.97 6.12
N PHE A 55 -4.35 -24.86 6.08
CA PHE A 55 -4.81 -23.63 5.43
C PHE A 55 -5.05 -23.82 3.92
N THR A 56 -4.15 -24.54 3.23
CA THR A 56 -4.31 -24.84 1.80
C THR A 56 -5.46 -25.81 1.51
N LEU A 57 -5.76 -26.73 2.43
CA LEU A 57 -6.89 -27.67 2.33
C LEU A 57 -8.24 -27.00 2.67
N ALA A 58 -8.27 -26.09 3.65
CA ALA A 58 -9.47 -25.33 4.00
C ALA A 58 -9.93 -24.42 2.86
N LEU A 59 -8.99 -23.81 2.13
CA LEU A 59 -9.26 -23.03 0.90
C LEU A 59 -9.81 -23.89 -0.26
N GLN A 60 -9.62 -25.21 -0.22
CA GLN A 60 -10.03 -26.14 -1.27
C GLN A 60 -11.51 -26.57 -1.15
N HIS A 61 -12.10 -26.50 0.05
CA HIS A 61 -13.45 -27.01 0.30
C HIS A 61 -14.57 -25.99 0.07
N VAL A 62 -14.25 -24.72 -0.20
CA VAL A 62 -15.24 -23.67 -0.49
C VAL A 62 -15.00 -23.11 -1.90
N ARG A 63 -15.46 -23.84 -2.93
CA ARG A 63 -15.25 -23.48 -4.35
C ARG A 63 -15.69 -22.04 -4.75
N PRO A 64 -16.70 -21.37 -4.14
CA PRO A 64 -17.01 -19.97 -4.46
C PRO A 64 -16.22 -18.93 -3.65
N ALA A 65 -15.73 -19.24 -2.44
CA ALA A 65 -15.16 -18.22 -1.53
C ALA A 65 -13.93 -17.46 -2.06
N PRO A 66 -12.89 -18.11 -2.64
CA PRO A 66 -11.72 -17.37 -3.13
C PRO A 66 -12.05 -16.52 -4.37
N ARG A 67 -13.04 -16.91 -5.17
CA ARG A 67 -13.50 -16.12 -6.33
C ARG A 67 -14.25 -14.88 -5.87
N VAL A 68 -15.15 -15.02 -4.90
CA VAL A 68 -15.88 -13.90 -4.30
C VAL A 68 -14.91 -12.92 -3.65
N LEU A 69 -13.91 -13.41 -2.92
CA LEU A 69 -12.88 -12.56 -2.31
C LEU A 69 -12.12 -11.73 -3.36
N VAL A 70 -11.61 -12.38 -4.41
CA VAL A 70 -10.88 -11.66 -5.48
C VAL A 70 -11.80 -10.70 -6.24
N PHE A 71 -13.08 -11.04 -6.40
CA PHE A 71 -14.07 -10.13 -6.98
C PHE A 71 -14.27 -8.87 -6.12
N VAL A 72 -14.48 -9.03 -4.80
CA VAL A 72 -14.62 -7.91 -3.86
C VAL A 72 -13.36 -7.05 -3.84
N VAL A 73 -12.18 -7.66 -3.77
CA VAL A 73 -10.91 -6.90 -3.84
C VAL A 73 -10.80 -6.14 -5.17
N GLY A 74 -11.13 -6.79 -6.29
CA GLY A 74 -11.10 -6.17 -7.61
C GLY A 74 -12.07 -5.01 -7.76
N THR A 75 -13.29 -5.10 -7.20
CA THR A 75 -14.26 -3.99 -7.22
C THR A 75 -13.80 -2.83 -6.35
N THR A 76 -13.26 -3.10 -5.15
CA THR A 76 -12.67 -2.06 -4.29
C THR A 76 -11.52 -1.34 -5.00
N CYS A 77 -10.62 -2.07 -5.66
CA CYS A 77 -9.51 -1.48 -6.41
C CYS A 77 -9.99 -0.61 -7.58
N LEU A 78 -11.02 -1.07 -8.31
CA LEU A 78 -11.61 -0.30 -9.40
C LEU A 78 -12.23 1.00 -8.89
N LEU A 79 -13.09 0.95 -7.87
CA LEU A 79 -13.74 2.13 -7.29
C LEU A 79 -12.71 3.15 -6.79
N TRP A 80 -11.66 2.66 -6.12
CA TRP A 80 -10.56 3.51 -5.68
C TRP A 80 -9.80 4.16 -6.84
N THR A 81 -9.49 3.39 -7.89
CA THR A 81 -8.80 3.93 -9.08
C THR A 81 -9.65 5.00 -9.78
N LEU A 82 -10.98 4.81 -9.85
CA LEU A 82 -11.90 5.80 -10.39
C LEU A 82 -11.93 7.08 -9.54
N LEU A 83 -11.88 6.95 -8.21
CA LEU A 83 -11.78 8.10 -7.32
C LEU A 83 -10.44 8.85 -7.50
N LEU A 84 -9.31 8.13 -7.63
CA LEU A 84 -8.02 8.74 -7.94
C LEU A 84 -8.01 9.45 -9.30
N LEU A 85 -8.70 8.88 -10.30
CA LEU A 85 -8.87 9.49 -11.60
C LEU A 85 -9.64 10.81 -11.49
N GLN A 86 -10.75 10.82 -10.74
CA GLN A 86 -11.52 12.03 -10.49
C GLN A 86 -10.71 13.09 -9.72
N LEU A 87 -9.95 12.66 -8.71
CA LEU A 87 -9.05 13.52 -7.94
C LEU A 87 -7.93 14.13 -8.80
N THR A 88 -7.55 13.45 -9.90
CA THR A 88 -6.56 13.93 -10.86
C THR A 88 -7.17 14.94 -11.83
N ILE A 89 -8.39 14.69 -12.32
CA ILE A 89 -9.10 15.55 -13.29
C ILE A 89 -9.64 16.83 -12.66
N ALA A 90 -10.32 16.71 -11.51
CA ALA A 90 -11.00 17.82 -10.85
C ALA A 90 -10.72 17.76 -9.34
N PRO A 91 -9.53 18.19 -8.89
CA PRO A 91 -9.08 18.00 -7.51
C PRO A 91 -9.96 18.76 -6.51
N ASN A 92 -10.27 20.04 -6.77
CA ASN A 92 -11.08 20.84 -5.84
C ASN A 92 -12.50 20.29 -5.72
N TYR A 93 -13.15 19.97 -6.83
CA TYR A 93 -14.49 19.37 -6.84
C TYR A 93 -14.51 18.04 -6.05
N THR A 94 -13.58 17.14 -6.36
CA THR A 94 -13.52 15.81 -5.72
C THR A 94 -13.24 15.92 -4.23
N VAL A 95 -12.28 16.76 -3.82
CA VAL A 95 -11.97 16.94 -2.41
C VAL A 95 -13.11 17.60 -1.66
N ASN A 96 -13.79 18.60 -2.25
CA ASN A 96 -14.94 19.21 -1.60
C ASN A 96 -16.08 18.21 -1.39
N TRP A 97 -16.35 17.36 -2.38
CA TRP A 97 -17.34 16.30 -2.26
C TRP A 97 -16.95 15.29 -1.18
N VAL A 98 -15.70 14.80 -1.20
CA VAL A 98 -15.19 13.86 -0.19
C VAL A 98 -15.26 14.47 1.21
N MET A 99 -14.72 15.67 1.40
CA MET A 99 -14.62 16.35 2.70
C MET A 99 -15.93 17.03 3.15
N LYS A 100 -16.99 16.99 2.33
CA LYS A 100 -18.27 17.70 2.56
C LYS A 100 -18.09 19.21 2.77
N THR A 101 -17.27 19.84 1.93
CA THR A 101 -16.97 21.29 1.95
C THR A 101 -17.42 22.00 0.67
N GLU A 102 -18.43 21.46 -0.03
CA GLU A 102 -18.93 22.00 -1.31
C GLU A 102 -19.51 23.41 -1.19
N SER A 103 -20.18 23.70 -0.08
CA SER A 103 -20.77 25.01 0.20
C SER A 103 -19.74 26.06 0.62
N PHE A 104 -18.49 25.67 0.87
CA PHE A 104 -17.46 26.57 1.40
C PHE A 104 -16.74 27.30 0.26
N ASP A 105 -16.66 28.62 0.39
CA ASP A 105 -15.93 29.51 -0.51
C ASP A 105 -16.25 29.30 -2.00
N GLY A 106 -17.53 29.03 -2.31
CA GLY A 106 -17.98 28.75 -3.67
C GLY A 106 -17.30 27.53 -4.33
N GLY A 107 -16.88 26.55 -3.53
CA GLY A 107 -16.14 25.38 -4.00
C GLY A 107 -14.63 25.59 -4.10
N SER A 108 -14.09 26.70 -3.59
CA SER A 108 -12.65 27.01 -3.64
C SER A 108 -11.91 26.79 -2.33
N PHE A 109 -12.53 26.16 -1.33
CA PHE A 109 -11.97 26.03 0.03
C PHE A 109 -10.54 25.45 0.10
N TRP A 110 -10.22 24.40 -0.66
CA TRP A 110 -8.92 23.71 -0.57
C TRP A 110 -7.82 24.29 -1.48
N LEU A 111 -8.19 25.10 -2.47
CA LEU A 111 -7.27 25.73 -3.44
C LEU A 111 -6.18 24.76 -3.97
N LEU A 112 -6.56 23.55 -4.38
CA LEU A 112 -5.65 22.58 -4.95
C LEU A 112 -5.34 22.97 -6.41
N VAL A 113 -4.08 23.30 -6.67
CA VAL A 113 -3.63 23.67 -8.02
C VAL A 113 -3.31 22.44 -8.86
N ASP A 114 -3.55 22.55 -10.16
CA ASP A 114 -3.29 21.51 -11.15
C ASP A 114 -1.81 21.38 -11.48
N PRO A 115 -1.32 20.16 -11.73
CA PRO A 115 0.06 19.95 -12.18
C PRO A 115 0.23 20.44 -13.62
N SER A 116 1.48 20.46 -14.11
CA SER A 116 1.77 20.78 -15.51
C SER A 116 0.94 19.89 -16.46
N PRO A 117 0.46 20.40 -17.61
CA PRO A 117 -0.42 19.66 -18.51
C PRO A 117 0.11 18.28 -18.93
N THR A 118 1.43 18.13 -19.06
CA THR A 118 2.10 16.86 -19.40
C THR A 118 1.94 15.81 -18.31
N VAL A 119 2.21 16.16 -17.05
CA VAL A 119 2.03 15.28 -15.89
C VAL A 119 0.56 14.94 -15.68
N LEU A 120 -0.35 15.91 -15.88
CA LEU A 120 -1.79 15.68 -15.83
C LEU A 120 -2.22 14.61 -16.85
N ALA A 121 -1.83 14.79 -18.12
CA ALA A 121 -2.17 13.86 -19.19
C ALA A 121 -1.61 12.45 -18.94
N LEU A 122 -0.36 12.36 -18.47
CA LEU A 122 0.26 11.08 -18.09
C LEU A 122 -0.51 10.41 -16.93
N GLY A 123 -0.87 11.16 -15.90
CA GLY A 123 -1.64 10.66 -14.75
C GLY A 123 -3.00 10.09 -15.17
N ILE A 124 -3.75 10.82 -16.01
CA ILE A 124 -5.04 10.39 -16.55
C ILE A 124 -4.88 9.11 -17.37
N LEU A 125 -3.93 9.08 -18.31
CA LEU A 125 -3.67 7.91 -19.17
C LEU A 125 -3.30 6.68 -18.32
N GLY A 126 -2.39 6.85 -17.35
CA GLY A 126 -1.92 5.77 -16.49
C GLY A 126 -3.03 5.18 -15.63
N LEU A 127 -3.81 6.03 -14.96
CA LEU A 127 -4.94 5.58 -14.14
C LEU A 127 -6.06 4.95 -14.97
N TRP A 128 -6.30 5.44 -16.19
CA TRP A 128 -7.26 4.84 -17.11
C TRP A 128 -6.86 3.42 -17.52
N ILE A 129 -5.59 3.20 -17.87
CA ILE A 129 -5.05 1.86 -18.18
C ILE A 129 -5.26 0.91 -17.00
N VAL A 130 -4.96 1.37 -15.78
CA VAL A 130 -5.17 0.59 -14.55
C VAL A 130 -6.66 0.24 -14.36
N ALA A 131 -7.56 1.22 -14.52
CA ALA A 131 -9.00 1.00 -14.38
C ALA A 131 -9.54 -0.03 -15.39
N VAL A 132 -9.11 0.06 -16.66
CA VAL A 132 -9.42 -0.95 -17.70
C VAL A 132 -8.87 -2.32 -17.32
N GLY A 133 -7.67 -2.38 -16.72
CA GLY A 133 -7.07 -3.61 -16.21
C GLY A 133 -7.94 -4.29 -15.13
N PHE A 134 -8.44 -3.53 -14.16
CA PHE A 134 -9.35 -4.04 -13.13
C PHE A 134 -10.73 -4.41 -13.70
N LEU A 135 -11.28 -3.65 -14.64
CA LEU A 135 -12.51 -4.04 -15.34
C LEU A 135 -12.35 -5.37 -16.09
N SER A 136 -11.24 -5.55 -16.80
CA SER A 136 -10.90 -6.81 -17.47
C SER A 136 -10.80 -7.99 -16.49
N LEU A 137 -10.22 -7.76 -15.30
CA LEU A 137 -10.17 -8.77 -14.23
C LEU A 137 -11.58 -9.19 -13.80
N LEU A 138 -12.45 -8.23 -13.51
CA LEU A 138 -13.82 -8.50 -13.08
C LEU A 138 -14.61 -9.25 -14.15
N MET A 139 -14.53 -8.81 -15.41
CA MET A 139 -15.17 -9.47 -16.53
C MET A 139 -14.68 -10.91 -16.70
N ARG A 140 -13.38 -11.15 -16.49
CA ARG A 140 -12.80 -12.50 -16.54
C ARG A 140 -13.35 -13.37 -15.42
N ILE A 141 -13.44 -12.87 -14.19
CA ILE A 141 -13.99 -13.61 -13.05
C ILE A 141 -15.46 -14.01 -13.31
N VAL A 142 -16.27 -13.08 -13.84
CA VAL A 142 -17.68 -13.33 -14.18
C VAL A 142 -17.80 -14.40 -15.28
N LYS A 143 -17.04 -14.29 -16.38
CA LYS A 143 -17.03 -15.30 -17.46
C LYS A 143 -16.62 -16.70 -16.98
N LEU A 144 -15.68 -16.77 -16.03
CA LEU A 144 -15.25 -18.04 -15.42
C LEU A 144 -16.28 -18.63 -14.43
N GLY A 145 -17.32 -17.86 -14.08
CA GLY A 145 -18.43 -18.25 -13.21
C GLY A 145 -19.63 -18.87 -13.94
N GLU A 146 -19.72 -18.75 -15.27
CA GLU A 146 -20.80 -19.39 -16.03
C GLU A 146 -20.61 -20.92 -16.06
N PRO A 147 -21.60 -21.72 -15.62
CA PRO A 147 -21.55 -23.17 -15.77
C PRO A 147 -21.61 -23.50 -17.27
N ILE A 148 -20.72 -24.40 -17.71
CA ILE A 148 -20.78 -24.99 -19.06
C ILE A 148 -22.19 -25.54 -19.22
N LYS A 149 -23.00 -24.96 -20.12
CA LYS A 149 -24.26 -25.56 -20.53
C LYS A 149 -23.92 -26.93 -21.12
N THR A 150 -24.21 -27.99 -20.38
CA THR A 150 -24.20 -29.35 -20.88
C THR A 150 -25.11 -29.37 -22.11
N LYS A 151 -24.52 -29.55 -23.29
CA LYS A 151 -25.29 -29.92 -24.47
C LYS A 151 -25.87 -31.30 -24.18
N GLU A 152 -27.16 -31.34 -23.87
CA GLU A 152 -27.95 -32.55 -23.98
C GLU A 152 -27.77 -33.11 -25.38
N SER A 153 -27.42 -34.39 -25.40
CA SER A 153 -27.41 -35.23 -26.58
C SER A 153 -28.85 -35.43 -27.01
N ASP A 154 -29.20 -35.04 -28.23
CA ASP A 154 -30.28 -35.71 -28.94
C ASP A 154 -29.93 -35.86 -30.43
N GLY A 155 -30.26 -37.03 -30.95
CA GLY A 155 -29.76 -37.59 -32.20
C GLY A 155 -30.58 -37.24 -33.44
N ASP A 156 -29.94 -37.60 -34.56
CA ASP A 156 -30.45 -37.87 -35.92
C ASP A 156 -30.99 -36.75 -36.83
N ASN A 157 -30.11 -36.37 -37.77
CA ASN A 157 -30.25 -36.42 -39.24
C ASN A 157 -31.54 -35.89 -39.92
N PHE A 158 -31.37 -34.86 -40.77
CA PHE A 158 -31.39 -34.97 -42.25
C PHE A 158 -32.00 -33.72 -42.96
N LEU A 159 -31.22 -33.21 -43.92
CA LEU A 159 -31.52 -32.34 -45.08
C LEU A 159 -31.60 -30.79 -44.99
N ARG A 160 -30.55 -30.19 -45.59
CA ARG A 160 -30.53 -29.04 -46.54
C ARG A 160 -30.49 -27.59 -45.99
N PRO A 161 -30.05 -26.60 -46.79
CA PRO A 161 -28.65 -26.14 -46.84
C PRO A 161 -28.45 -24.65 -46.52
N GLU A 162 -27.18 -24.25 -46.44
CA GLU A 162 -26.62 -22.88 -46.57
C GLU A 162 -27.43 -21.67 -46.06
N ILE A 163 -26.97 -21.10 -44.94
CA ILE A 163 -26.81 -19.64 -44.81
C ILE A 163 -25.45 -19.35 -44.15
N ARG A 164 -24.42 -19.14 -44.97
CA ARG A 164 -23.15 -18.51 -44.56
C ARG A 164 -23.35 -17.00 -44.55
N ILE A 165 -23.83 -16.40 -43.46
CA ILE A 165 -23.75 -14.93 -43.31
C ILE A 165 -23.39 -14.56 -41.85
N PHE A 166 -22.26 -13.87 -41.73
CA PHE A 166 -21.79 -13.05 -40.61
C PHE A 166 -21.53 -13.69 -39.23
N ARG A 167 -20.38 -14.35 -39.11
CA ARG A 167 -19.62 -14.37 -37.83
C ARG A 167 -18.13 -14.16 -38.10
N LYS A 168 -17.77 -12.94 -38.48
CA LYS A 168 -16.35 -12.54 -38.63
C LYS A 168 -16.16 -11.08 -38.23
N SER A 169 -16.17 -10.81 -36.92
CA SER A 169 -15.62 -9.54 -36.40
C SER A 169 -15.14 -9.55 -34.93
N SER A 170 -15.28 -10.66 -34.18
CA SER A 170 -14.87 -10.69 -32.75
C SER A 170 -13.58 -11.49 -32.48
N ALA A 171 -13.08 -12.26 -33.45
CA ALA A 171 -11.90 -13.11 -33.26
C ALA A 171 -10.55 -12.41 -33.53
N HIS A 172 -10.55 -11.23 -34.18
CA HIS A 172 -9.31 -10.53 -34.53
C HIS A 172 -8.78 -9.71 -33.34
N ASP A 173 -9.66 -9.10 -32.54
CA ASP A 173 -9.28 -8.21 -31.44
C ASP A 173 -8.73 -8.97 -30.21
N GLU A 174 -9.32 -10.13 -29.89
CA GLU A 174 -8.81 -11.08 -28.88
C GLU A 174 -7.41 -11.61 -29.24
N SER A 175 -7.09 -11.68 -30.53
CA SER A 175 -5.79 -12.19 -31.00
C SER A 175 -4.66 -11.16 -30.88
N ILE A 176 -4.98 -9.86 -30.95
CA ILE A 176 -3.98 -8.78 -30.84
C ILE A 176 -3.57 -8.59 -29.37
N TRP A 177 -4.52 -8.66 -28.45
CA TRP A 177 -4.24 -8.65 -27.01
C TRP A 177 -3.50 -9.91 -26.55
N ARG A 178 -3.90 -11.10 -27.02
CA ARG A 178 -3.13 -12.34 -26.77
C ARG A 178 -1.72 -12.27 -27.36
N ARG A 179 -1.49 -11.61 -28.51
CA ARG A 179 -0.14 -11.49 -29.10
C ARG A 179 0.77 -10.53 -28.34
N ARG A 180 0.27 -9.40 -27.84
CA ARG A 180 1.08 -8.48 -27.00
C ARG A 180 1.29 -9.01 -25.57
N ALA A 181 0.27 -9.65 -24.99
CA ALA A 181 0.43 -10.43 -23.77
C ALA A 181 1.35 -11.64 -24.00
N ALA A 182 1.35 -12.23 -25.19
CA ALA A 182 2.32 -13.25 -25.58
C ALA A 182 3.74 -12.69 -25.70
N SER A 183 3.96 -11.40 -25.97
CA SER A 183 5.31 -10.81 -25.99
C SER A 183 5.90 -10.65 -24.58
N THR A 184 5.10 -10.25 -23.59
CA THR A 184 5.53 -10.21 -22.17
C THR A 184 5.58 -11.62 -21.55
N VAL A 185 4.66 -12.51 -21.94
CA VAL A 185 4.70 -13.93 -21.59
C VAL A 185 5.82 -14.66 -22.32
N GLN A 186 6.24 -14.26 -23.53
CA GLN A 186 7.40 -14.80 -24.24
C GLN A 186 8.69 -14.30 -23.63
N LEU A 187 8.78 -13.02 -23.23
CA LEU A 187 9.92 -12.54 -22.45
C LEU A 187 10.00 -13.28 -21.10
N ALA A 188 8.88 -13.49 -20.42
CA ALA A 188 8.81 -14.29 -19.20
C ALA A 188 9.05 -15.80 -19.44
N LYS A 189 8.77 -16.30 -20.65
CA LYS A 189 9.02 -17.69 -21.07
C LYS A 189 10.47 -17.89 -21.47
N GLU A 190 11.11 -16.92 -22.11
CA GLU A 190 12.54 -16.90 -22.43
C GLU A 190 13.41 -16.67 -21.19
N ILE A 191 12.96 -15.85 -20.24
CA ILE A 191 13.58 -15.71 -18.91
C ILE A 191 13.38 -16.99 -18.06
N ALA A 192 12.30 -17.73 -18.29
CA ALA A 192 12.06 -19.02 -17.64
C ALA A 192 12.76 -20.21 -18.33
N ASP A 193 13.02 -20.12 -19.64
CA ASP A 193 13.77 -21.11 -20.44
C ASP A 193 15.28 -20.85 -20.38
N GLY A 194 15.71 -19.63 -20.06
CA GLY A 194 17.07 -19.33 -19.60
C GLY A 194 17.31 -19.99 -18.24
N GLY A 195 18.43 -20.73 -18.11
CA GLY A 195 18.67 -21.71 -17.04
C GLY A 195 18.27 -21.30 -15.62
N SER A 196 18.09 -22.28 -14.72
CA SER A 196 17.48 -22.14 -13.38
C SER A 196 17.99 -20.99 -12.50
N LEU A 197 19.20 -20.48 -12.76
CA LEU A 197 19.79 -19.33 -12.11
C LEU A 197 19.21 -17.99 -12.58
N LEU A 198 19.00 -17.82 -13.89
CA LEU A 198 18.53 -16.55 -14.49
C LEU A 198 17.10 -16.22 -14.05
N GLY A 199 16.20 -17.21 -14.07
CA GLY A 199 14.83 -17.02 -13.58
C GLY A 199 14.74 -16.72 -12.08
N TYR A 200 15.67 -17.27 -11.27
CA TYR A 200 15.77 -16.91 -9.86
C TYR A 200 16.26 -15.47 -9.66
N PHE A 201 17.29 -15.04 -10.38
CA PHE A 201 17.75 -13.65 -10.34
C PHE A 201 16.66 -12.68 -10.81
N ALA A 202 15.94 -13.01 -11.88
CA ALA A 202 14.80 -12.21 -12.33
C ALA A 202 13.72 -12.07 -11.24
N LYS A 203 13.40 -13.15 -10.51
CA LYS A 203 12.49 -13.09 -9.36
C LYS A 203 12.99 -12.14 -8.27
N VAL A 204 14.27 -12.20 -7.92
CA VAL A 204 14.88 -11.31 -6.92
C VAL A 204 14.83 -9.85 -7.40
N CYS A 205 15.14 -9.60 -8.68
CA CYS A 205 15.07 -8.26 -9.27
C CYS A 205 13.65 -7.68 -9.26
N ILE A 206 12.62 -8.49 -9.52
CA ILE A 206 11.22 -8.05 -9.43
C ILE A 206 10.89 -7.64 -7.99
N LYS A 207 11.20 -8.50 -7.00
CA LYS A 207 10.97 -8.17 -5.58
C LYS A 207 11.76 -6.94 -5.12
N LEU A 208 12.96 -6.73 -5.65
CA LEU A 208 13.75 -5.53 -5.39
C LEU A 208 13.09 -4.29 -6.02
N GLY A 209 12.58 -4.40 -7.23
CA GLY A 209 11.83 -3.33 -7.90
C GLY A 209 10.58 -2.92 -7.14
N ASP A 210 9.83 -3.89 -6.62
CA ASP A 210 8.65 -3.63 -5.77
C ASP A 210 9.06 -2.89 -4.50
N PHE A 211 10.08 -3.39 -3.79
CA PHE A 211 10.61 -2.72 -2.60
C PHE A 211 11.07 -1.28 -2.88
N LEU A 212 11.72 -1.03 -4.03
CA LEU A 212 12.15 0.31 -4.43
C LEU A 212 10.96 1.24 -4.71
N ALA A 213 9.88 0.73 -5.32
CA ALA A 213 8.66 1.50 -5.52
C ALA A 213 7.99 1.85 -4.18
N ASP A 214 7.91 0.89 -3.26
CA ASP A 214 7.40 1.10 -1.90
C ASP A 214 8.25 2.13 -1.14
N PHE A 215 9.57 2.01 -1.21
CA PHE A 215 10.49 2.96 -0.60
C PHE A 215 10.37 4.36 -1.21
N ALA A 216 10.19 4.47 -2.53
CA ALA A 216 9.97 5.76 -3.19
C ALA A 216 8.67 6.43 -2.70
N LEU A 217 7.59 5.67 -2.52
CA LEU A 217 6.35 6.19 -1.92
C LEU A 217 6.56 6.61 -0.46
N LEU A 218 7.29 5.83 0.34
CA LEU A 218 7.64 6.21 1.71
C LEU A 218 8.44 7.52 1.74
N TYR A 219 9.46 7.64 0.88
CA TYR A 219 10.27 8.84 0.75
C TYR A 219 9.44 10.07 0.36
N LEU A 220 8.50 9.92 -0.59
CA LEU A 220 7.58 10.98 -0.97
C LEU A 220 6.69 11.43 0.21
N ASN A 221 6.25 10.50 1.07
CA ASN A 221 5.48 10.85 2.28
C ASN A 221 6.35 11.58 3.31
N LEU A 222 7.63 11.22 3.43
CA LEU A 222 8.59 11.89 4.31
C LEU A 222 8.84 13.34 3.85
N GLU A 223 9.09 13.55 2.56
CA GLU A 223 9.30 14.87 1.95
C GLU A 223 8.03 15.73 1.94
N ALA A 224 6.84 15.12 1.89
CA ALA A 224 5.58 15.85 1.96
C ALA A 224 5.28 16.41 3.37
N GLY A 225 5.99 15.94 4.40
CA GLY A 225 5.72 16.27 5.80
C GLY A 225 4.46 15.56 6.34
N SER A 226 4.23 14.31 5.93
CA SER A 226 3.09 13.52 6.40
C SER A 226 3.15 13.33 7.94
N PRO A 227 2.02 13.34 8.67
CA PRO A 227 2.02 13.10 10.11
C PRO A 227 2.76 11.83 10.51
N VAL A 228 3.49 11.88 11.64
CA VAL A 228 4.34 10.77 12.13
C VAL A 228 3.57 9.45 12.19
N ALA A 229 2.31 9.46 12.64
CA ALA A 229 1.49 8.25 12.71
C ALA A 229 1.31 7.57 11.34
N LEU A 230 1.07 8.34 10.27
CA LEU A 230 0.91 7.79 8.92
C LEU A 230 2.25 7.27 8.37
N VAL A 231 3.34 8.00 8.62
CA VAL A 231 4.70 7.58 8.23
C VAL A 231 5.08 6.27 8.91
N LEU A 232 4.79 6.11 10.21
CA LEU A 232 5.08 4.88 10.95
C LEU A 232 4.29 3.70 10.38
N VAL A 233 3.00 3.86 10.09
CA VAL A 233 2.19 2.81 9.46
C VAL A 233 2.75 2.42 8.10
N PHE A 234 3.07 3.39 7.24
CA PHE A 234 3.65 3.10 5.93
C PHE A 234 4.99 2.36 6.06
N SER A 235 5.87 2.84 6.94
CA SER A 235 7.19 2.22 7.17
C SER A 235 7.06 0.78 7.67
N ALA A 236 6.09 0.50 8.54
CA ALA A 236 5.82 -0.86 9.03
C ALA A 236 5.36 -1.79 7.89
N ILE A 237 4.55 -1.29 6.95
CA ILE A 237 4.12 -2.06 5.77
C ILE A 237 5.33 -2.36 4.87
N THR A 238 6.16 -1.36 4.55
CA THR A 238 7.36 -1.53 3.73
C THR A 238 8.38 -2.49 4.35
N VAL A 239 8.63 -2.38 5.66
CA VAL A 239 9.53 -3.28 6.39
C VAL A 239 8.98 -4.70 6.41
N SER A 240 7.67 -4.87 6.63
CA SER A 240 7.02 -6.19 6.61
C SER A 240 7.08 -6.83 5.22
N SER A 241 6.90 -6.05 4.16
CA SER A 241 7.05 -6.50 2.76
C SER A 241 8.48 -6.99 2.48
N ALA A 242 9.50 -6.24 2.91
CA ALA A 242 10.90 -6.62 2.78
C ALA A 242 11.24 -7.90 3.56
N LEU A 243 10.78 -8.03 4.81
CA LEU A 243 10.99 -9.23 5.62
C LEU A 243 10.27 -10.45 5.05
N SER A 244 9.04 -10.28 4.53
CA SER A 244 8.32 -11.33 3.81
C SER A 244 9.12 -11.80 2.59
N SER A 245 9.65 -10.85 1.81
CA SER A 245 10.53 -11.14 0.67
C SER A 245 11.80 -11.88 1.09
N ALA A 246 12.43 -11.49 2.20
CA ALA A 246 13.60 -12.18 2.74
C ALA A 246 13.32 -13.66 3.04
N VAL A 247 12.18 -13.95 3.67
CA VAL A 247 11.74 -15.32 3.98
C VAL A 247 11.46 -16.11 2.70
N LEU A 248 10.68 -15.54 1.77
CA LEU A 248 10.25 -16.22 0.54
C LEU A 248 11.42 -16.53 -0.41
N VAL A 249 12.43 -15.67 -0.45
CA VAL A 249 13.65 -15.86 -1.26
C VAL A 249 14.62 -16.84 -0.61
N SER A 250 14.67 -16.91 0.73
CA SER A 250 15.54 -17.83 1.48
C SER A 250 15.05 -19.28 1.47
N LEU A 251 13.72 -19.47 1.42
CA LEU A 251 13.11 -20.80 1.47
C LEU A 251 13.36 -21.61 0.18
N PRO A 252 13.52 -22.94 0.29
CA PRO A 252 13.63 -23.79 -0.88
C PRO A 252 12.31 -23.80 -1.67
N PRO A 253 12.39 -23.85 -3.02
CA PRO A 253 11.21 -23.78 -3.90
C PRO A 253 10.26 -24.96 -3.73
N GLU A 254 10.73 -26.07 -3.16
CA GLU A 254 9.90 -27.24 -2.82
C GLU A 254 8.95 -26.97 -1.64
N LYS A 255 9.27 -25.99 -0.79
CA LYS A 255 8.49 -25.64 0.41
C LYS A 255 7.61 -24.40 0.23
N THR A 256 7.84 -23.61 -0.82
CA THR A 256 7.09 -22.39 -1.09
C THR A 256 6.16 -22.60 -2.29
N SER A 257 4.86 -22.60 -2.02
CA SER A 257 3.87 -22.57 -3.10
C SER A 257 3.94 -21.21 -3.82
N LEU A 258 4.03 -21.23 -5.14
CA LEU A 258 3.98 -20.04 -6.00
C LEU A 258 2.74 -19.18 -5.72
N LEU A 259 1.63 -19.81 -5.33
CA LEU A 259 0.40 -19.13 -4.95
C LEU A 259 0.55 -18.33 -3.65
N ILE A 260 1.24 -18.87 -2.65
CA ILE A 260 1.45 -18.18 -1.36
C ILE A 260 2.37 -16.98 -1.55
N ASP A 261 3.45 -17.15 -2.32
CA ASP A 261 4.38 -16.07 -2.67
C ASP A 261 3.65 -14.92 -3.37
N THR A 262 2.86 -15.23 -4.40
CA THR A 262 2.07 -14.24 -5.13
C THR A 262 1.02 -13.57 -4.23
N LEU A 263 0.34 -14.34 -3.36
CA LEU A 263 -0.71 -13.81 -2.48
C LEU A 263 -0.15 -12.83 -1.44
N LEU A 264 1.01 -13.16 -0.84
CA LEU A 264 1.68 -12.28 0.12
C LEU A 264 2.11 -10.97 -0.55
N ASP A 265 2.73 -11.05 -1.72
CA ASP A 265 3.10 -9.87 -2.48
C ASP A 265 1.86 -8.99 -2.82
N THR A 266 0.77 -9.63 -3.27
CA THR A 266 -0.50 -8.94 -3.59
C THR A 266 -1.11 -8.26 -2.36
N LEU A 267 -0.96 -8.84 -1.17
CA LEU A 267 -1.45 -8.26 0.07
C LEU A 267 -0.72 -6.94 0.38
N PHE A 268 0.60 -6.91 0.26
CA PHE A 268 1.38 -5.69 0.50
C PHE A 268 1.10 -4.61 -0.54
N ASP A 269 1.02 -4.98 -1.82
CA ASP A 269 0.60 -4.05 -2.88
C ASP A 269 -0.79 -3.44 -2.59
N PHE A 270 -1.74 -4.26 -2.12
CA PHE A 270 -3.06 -3.77 -1.74
C PHE A 270 -3.01 -2.82 -0.53
N LEU A 271 -2.20 -3.14 0.47
CA LEU A 271 -2.02 -2.27 1.64
C LEU A 271 -1.45 -0.90 1.24
N ILE A 272 -0.52 -0.86 0.30
CA ILE A 272 0.13 0.38 -0.15
C ILE A 272 -0.75 1.16 -1.14
N ALA A 273 -1.32 0.49 -2.14
CA ALA A 273 -2.09 1.13 -3.21
C ALA A 273 -3.47 1.62 -2.75
N ILE A 274 -4.12 0.87 -1.85
CA ILE A 274 -5.52 1.08 -1.47
C ILE A 274 -5.65 1.42 0.01
N ALA A 275 -5.14 0.56 0.91
CA ALA A 275 -5.44 0.69 2.34
C ALA A 275 -4.80 1.93 2.97
N TYR A 276 -3.53 2.24 2.63
CA TYR A 276 -2.84 3.42 3.14
C TYR A 276 -3.50 4.73 2.70
N PRO A 277 -3.81 4.95 1.41
CA PRO A 277 -4.56 6.14 1.00
C PRO A 277 -5.93 6.28 1.67
N TRP A 278 -6.64 5.17 1.89
CA TRP A 278 -7.90 5.16 2.64
C TRP A 278 -7.71 5.57 4.10
N LEU A 279 -6.65 5.08 4.74
CA LEU A 279 -6.27 5.48 6.09
C LEU A 279 -5.92 6.98 6.15
N ALA A 280 -5.20 7.49 5.16
CA ALA A 280 -4.87 8.91 5.05
C ALA A 280 -6.14 9.78 4.91
N LEU A 281 -7.13 9.34 4.11
CA LEU A 281 -8.43 10.02 4.04
C LEU A 281 -9.18 9.97 5.37
N THR A 282 -9.18 8.83 6.04
CA THR A 282 -9.82 8.67 7.36
C THR A 282 -9.18 9.58 8.40
N TYR A 283 -7.85 9.75 8.36
CA TYR A 283 -7.13 10.72 9.16
C TYR A 283 -7.55 12.16 8.84
N CYS A 284 -7.72 12.50 7.56
CA CYS A 284 -8.22 13.82 7.17
C CYS A 284 -9.63 14.08 7.74
N PHE A 285 -10.53 13.11 7.66
CA PHE A 285 -11.88 13.22 8.22
C PHE A 285 -11.89 13.38 9.74
N SER A 286 -11.06 12.63 10.46
CA SER A 286 -11.01 12.71 11.92
C SER A 286 -10.35 14.00 12.41
N THR A 287 -9.43 14.58 11.61
CA THR A 287 -8.70 15.80 11.96
C THR A 287 -9.46 17.06 11.56
N PHE A 288 -10.29 17.01 10.52
CA PHE A 288 -11.03 18.16 10.05
C PHE A 288 -12.07 18.60 11.08
N SER A 289 -11.89 19.80 11.63
CA SER A 289 -12.81 20.43 12.56
C SER A 289 -13.20 21.81 12.04
N PHE A 290 -14.49 22.05 11.84
CA PHE A 290 -15.02 23.32 11.36
C PHE A 290 -16.21 23.78 12.20
N GLU A 291 -16.22 25.05 12.58
CA GLU A 291 -17.29 25.66 13.38
C GLU A 291 -18.40 26.20 12.47
N TYR A 292 -19.30 25.33 12.05
CA TYR A 292 -20.42 25.69 11.16
C TYR A 292 -21.28 26.85 11.71
N LYS A 293 -21.53 26.86 13.03
CA LYS A 293 -22.30 27.93 13.68
C LYS A 293 -21.62 29.30 13.59
N LEU A 294 -20.29 29.33 13.66
CA LEU A 294 -19.54 30.58 13.55
C LEU A 294 -19.63 31.14 12.12
N LEU A 295 -19.56 30.26 11.11
CA LEU A 295 -19.77 30.67 9.71
C LEU A 295 -21.19 31.19 9.48
N GLU A 296 -22.21 30.51 10.00
CA GLU A 296 -23.61 30.93 9.89
C GLU A 296 -23.83 32.33 10.50
N ILE A 297 -23.36 32.55 11.73
CA ILE A 297 -23.41 33.86 12.39
C ILE A 297 -22.68 34.93 11.57
N ASN A 298 -21.50 34.61 11.02
CA ASN A 298 -20.75 35.57 10.23
C ASN A 298 -21.46 35.93 8.92
N LEU A 299 -22.14 34.99 8.27
CA LEU A 299 -22.92 35.25 7.06
C LEU A 299 -24.17 36.10 7.33
N ASP A 300 -24.74 36.00 8.53
CA ASP A 300 -25.88 36.82 8.95
C ASP A 300 -25.47 38.25 9.34
N ILE A 301 -24.28 38.41 9.94
CA ILE A 301 -23.80 39.70 10.47
C ILE A 301 -23.04 40.50 9.40
N TYR A 302 -22.14 39.85 8.66
CA TYR A 302 -21.23 40.53 7.74
C TYR A 302 -21.78 40.54 6.32
N PRO A 303 -21.63 41.65 5.57
CA PRO A 303 -22.03 41.67 4.17
C PRO A 303 -21.19 40.72 3.33
N ALA A 304 -21.75 40.26 2.21
CA ALA A 304 -21.05 39.38 1.27
C ALA A 304 -19.72 39.99 0.80
N GLY A 305 -18.67 39.16 0.79
CA GLY A 305 -17.31 39.56 0.36
C GLY A 305 -16.38 40.00 1.49
N TRP A 306 -16.86 40.04 2.74
CA TRP A 306 -16.02 40.31 3.91
C TRP A 306 -15.21 39.09 4.31
N PHE A 307 -14.02 39.32 4.86
CA PHE A 307 -13.06 38.27 5.23
C PHE A 307 -13.66 37.25 6.22
N GLU A 308 -14.50 37.74 7.13
CA GLU A 308 -15.19 36.97 8.16
C GLU A 308 -16.24 36.01 7.57
N THR A 309 -16.70 36.25 6.33
CA THR A 309 -17.64 35.37 5.61
C THR A 309 -16.95 34.20 4.91
N VAL A 310 -15.61 34.19 4.87
CA VAL A 310 -14.83 33.16 4.16
C VAL A 310 -14.55 31.98 5.08
N ALA A 311 -14.96 30.78 4.67
CA ALA A 311 -14.83 29.56 5.46
C ALA A 311 -13.36 29.15 5.64
N SER A 312 -12.53 29.21 4.60
CA SER A 312 -11.09 28.89 4.69
C SER A 312 -10.33 29.80 5.67
N VAL A 313 -10.84 31.02 5.87
CA VAL A 313 -10.33 31.97 6.85
C VAL A 313 -10.74 31.61 8.26
N ILE A 314 -11.96 31.13 8.48
CA ILE A 314 -12.45 30.71 9.79
C ILE A 314 -11.75 29.42 10.23
N ALA A 315 -11.57 28.48 9.31
CA ALA A 315 -10.98 27.18 9.56
C ALA A 315 -9.61 27.28 10.26
N ASP A 316 -9.28 26.23 11.03
CA ASP A 316 -7.96 26.12 11.66
C ASP A 316 -6.89 25.99 10.55
N PRO A 317 -5.99 26.99 10.40
CA PRO A 317 -5.04 27.01 9.30
C PRO A 317 -4.01 25.87 9.41
N VAL A 318 -3.66 25.46 10.63
CA VAL A 318 -2.71 24.36 10.86
C VAL A 318 -3.32 23.05 10.39
N LYS A 319 -4.51 22.69 10.89
CA LYS A 319 -5.21 21.46 10.49
C LYS A 319 -5.51 21.43 9.01
N THR A 320 -6.00 22.55 8.47
CA THR A 320 -6.34 22.67 7.03
C THR A 320 -5.08 22.50 6.17
N SER A 321 -3.93 23.05 6.57
CA SER A 321 -2.67 22.89 5.84
C SER A 321 -2.16 21.45 5.84
N ILE A 322 -2.26 20.74 6.97
CA ILE A 322 -1.90 19.32 7.09
C ILE A 322 -2.78 18.49 6.16
N ILE A 323 -4.11 18.67 6.24
CA ILE A 323 -5.07 17.94 5.40
C ILE A 323 -4.83 18.23 3.92
N ARG A 324 -4.65 19.50 3.54
CA ARG A 324 -4.34 19.90 2.15
C ARG A 324 -3.08 19.20 1.64
N ARG A 325 -2.04 19.06 2.48
CA ARG A 325 -0.80 18.35 2.11
C ARG A 325 -1.02 16.84 1.96
N ILE A 326 -1.77 16.21 2.86
CA ILE A 326 -2.11 14.78 2.74
C ILE A 326 -2.90 14.54 1.44
N LEU A 327 -3.93 15.33 1.17
CA LEU A 327 -4.73 15.23 -0.05
C LEU A 327 -3.90 15.47 -1.31
N LYS A 328 -2.98 16.44 -1.27
CA LYS A 328 -2.02 16.68 -2.35
C LYS A 328 -1.08 15.50 -2.54
N SER A 329 -0.65 14.86 -1.45
CA SER A 329 0.19 13.66 -1.51
C SER A 329 -0.54 12.51 -2.18
N LEU A 330 -1.87 12.43 -2.19
CA LEU A 330 -2.60 11.37 -2.89
C LEU A 330 -2.58 11.52 -4.41
N ARG A 331 -2.31 12.73 -4.91
CA ARG A 331 -2.35 13.10 -6.32
C ARG A 331 -1.04 12.78 -7.05
N ILE A 332 -1.13 12.62 -8.36
CA ILE A 332 0.03 12.54 -9.25
C ILE A 332 0.44 13.97 -9.62
N VAL A 333 1.46 14.52 -8.94
CA VAL A 333 1.93 15.90 -9.14
C VAL A 333 3.32 15.94 -9.78
N SER A 334 4.10 14.85 -9.68
CA SER A 334 5.42 14.72 -10.29
C SER A 334 5.55 13.45 -11.14
N VAL A 335 6.64 13.37 -11.92
CA VAL A 335 6.98 12.17 -12.70
C VAL A 335 7.27 10.98 -11.78
N LEU A 336 7.89 11.21 -10.63
CA LEU A 336 8.13 10.16 -9.63
C LEU A 336 6.81 9.65 -9.04
N ASP A 337 5.86 10.55 -8.75
CA ASP A 337 4.51 10.15 -8.31
C ASP A 337 3.82 9.28 -9.35
N PHE A 338 3.95 9.64 -10.63
CA PHE A 338 3.36 8.86 -11.72
C PHE A 338 3.89 7.43 -11.71
N PHE A 339 5.22 7.23 -11.75
CA PHE A 339 5.79 5.89 -11.77
C PHE A 339 5.47 5.10 -10.50
N ALA A 340 5.60 5.72 -9.33
CA ALA A 340 5.37 5.04 -8.06
C ALA A 340 3.89 4.66 -7.88
N ARG A 341 2.96 5.58 -8.13
CA ARG A 341 1.52 5.35 -7.88
C ARG A 341 0.86 4.50 -8.96
N VAL A 342 1.11 4.82 -10.23
CA VAL A 342 0.57 4.02 -11.34
C VAL A 342 1.23 2.65 -11.37
N GLY A 343 2.54 2.59 -11.10
CA GLY A 343 3.29 1.34 -11.01
C GLY A 343 2.70 0.37 -10.00
N VAL A 344 2.57 0.76 -8.73
CA VAL A 344 2.05 -0.15 -7.67
C VAL A 344 0.62 -0.60 -7.97
N ASN A 345 -0.25 0.30 -8.47
CA ASN A 345 -1.60 -0.09 -8.88
C ASN A 345 -1.62 -1.05 -10.08
N LEU A 346 -0.72 -0.87 -11.04
CA LEU A 346 -0.58 -1.76 -12.19
C LEU A 346 -0.03 -3.13 -11.77
N PHE A 347 0.97 -3.17 -10.89
CA PHE A 347 1.50 -4.40 -10.31
C PHE A 347 0.42 -5.20 -9.58
N LEU A 348 -0.37 -4.53 -8.73
CA LEU A 348 -1.53 -5.13 -8.07
C LEU A 348 -2.53 -5.73 -9.07
N CYS A 349 -2.87 -4.98 -10.12
CA CYS A 349 -3.77 -5.45 -11.18
C CYS A 349 -3.22 -6.71 -11.89
N VAL A 350 -1.94 -6.69 -12.29
CA VAL A 350 -1.29 -7.83 -12.96
C VAL A 350 -1.25 -9.06 -12.04
N ARG A 351 -0.89 -8.88 -10.76
CA ARG A 351 -0.85 -9.96 -9.76
C ARG A 351 -2.22 -10.58 -9.50
N LEU A 352 -3.28 -9.79 -9.42
CA LEU A 352 -4.65 -10.31 -9.28
C LEU A 352 -5.07 -11.14 -10.50
N HIS A 353 -4.76 -10.70 -11.72
CA HIS A 353 -4.98 -11.51 -12.94
C HIS A 353 -4.22 -12.83 -12.91
N TYR A 354 -2.99 -12.81 -12.39
CA TYR A 354 -2.17 -13.99 -12.23
C TYR A 354 -2.75 -14.96 -11.19
N ILE A 355 -3.23 -14.46 -10.04
CA ILE A 355 -3.92 -15.26 -9.01
C ILE A 355 -5.16 -15.94 -9.59
N VAL A 356 -6.01 -15.21 -10.33
CA VAL A 356 -7.20 -15.82 -10.97
C VAL A 356 -6.79 -16.94 -11.92
N SER A 357 -5.69 -16.77 -12.66
CA SER A 357 -5.16 -17.80 -13.56
C SER A 357 -4.69 -19.04 -12.79
N LEU A 358 -3.96 -18.86 -11.69
CA LEU A 358 -3.47 -19.93 -10.81
C LEU A 358 -4.58 -20.69 -10.07
N LEU A 359 -5.66 -20.00 -9.71
CA LEU A 359 -6.83 -20.60 -9.07
C LEU A 359 -7.62 -21.47 -10.06
N HIS A 360 -7.61 -21.13 -11.34
CA HIS A 360 -8.37 -21.85 -12.37
C HIS A 360 -7.63 -23.05 -12.95
N ASP A 361 -6.37 -22.89 -13.33
CA ASP A 361 -5.58 -23.96 -13.93
C ASP A 361 -4.40 -24.36 -13.01
N PRO A 362 -4.52 -25.48 -12.28
CA PRO A 362 -3.44 -25.97 -11.43
C PRO A 362 -2.24 -26.51 -12.22
N SER A 363 -2.32 -26.62 -13.56
CA SER A 363 -1.19 -27.04 -14.40
C SER A 363 -0.01 -26.06 -14.32
N TRP A 364 -0.29 -24.76 -14.13
CA TRP A 364 0.71 -23.70 -13.92
C TRP A 364 1.46 -23.85 -12.60
N ARG A 365 0.92 -24.63 -11.66
CA ARG A 365 1.53 -24.94 -10.36
C ARG A 365 2.69 -25.93 -10.47
N LYS A 366 2.85 -26.59 -11.63
CA LYS A 366 3.86 -27.63 -11.88
C LYS A 366 5.16 -27.12 -12.53
N LYS A 367 5.32 -25.80 -12.75
CA LYS A 367 6.58 -25.26 -13.29
C LYS A 367 7.75 -25.59 -12.35
N HIS A 368 8.82 -26.12 -12.95
CA HIS A 368 9.92 -26.76 -12.24
C HIS A 368 10.60 -25.81 -11.23
N PRO A 369 10.93 -26.30 -10.01
CA PRO A 369 11.65 -25.51 -9.03
C PRO A 369 13.03 -25.12 -9.55
N PHE A 370 13.40 -23.83 -9.38
CA PHE A 370 14.74 -23.35 -9.69
C PHE A 370 15.78 -24.12 -8.84
N LYS A 371 16.67 -24.88 -9.48
CA LYS A 371 17.84 -25.43 -8.80
C LYS A 371 18.85 -24.30 -8.59
N VAL A 372 18.87 -23.77 -7.36
CA VAL A 372 19.77 -22.68 -6.93
C VAL A 372 20.46 -23.09 -5.64
N ASN A 373 21.76 -22.82 -5.56
CA ASN A 373 22.55 -23.12 -4.38
C ASN A 373 22.02 -22.37 -3.15
N ALA A 374 21.99 -23.05 -2.00
CA ALA A 374 21.51 -22.47 -0.76
C ALA A 374 22.23 -21.16 -0.38
N LYS A 375 23.53 -21.06 -0.68
CA LYS A 375 24.34 -19.84 -0.44
C LYS A 375 23.75 -18.59 -1.12
N HIS A 376 23.39 -18.67 -2.40
CA HIS A 376 22.81 -17.53 -3.12
C HIS A 376 21.43 -17.15 -2.59
N ARG A 377 20.65 -18.12 -2.09
CA ARG A 377 19.35 -17.85 -1.47
C ARG A 377 19.47 -17.10 -0.16
N TYR A 378 20.35 -17.55 0.73
CA TYR A 378 20.59 -16.85 1.99
C TYR A 378 21.22 -15.47 1.77
N PHE A 379 22.08 -15.31 0.78
CA PHE A 379 22.63 -14.00 0.43
C PHE A 379 21.54 -13.02 -0.03
N ALA A 380 20.65 -13.45 -0.94
CA ALA A 380 19.53 -12.64 -1.39
C ALA A 380 18.53 -12.35 -0.25
N GLY A 381 18.27 -13.32 0.63
CA GLY A 381 17.47 -13.10 1.83
C GLY A 381 18.10 -12.08 2.79
N ALA A 382 19.41 -12.19 3.04
CA ALA A 382 20.15 -11.24 3.87
C ALA A 382 20.12 -9.83 3.29
N LEU A 383 20.17 -9.66 1.97
CA LEU A 383 19.98 -8.37 1.31
C LEU A 383 18.66 -7.71 1.72
N PHE A 384 17.53 -8.44 1.67
CA PHE A 384 16.23 -7.90 2.07
C PHE A 384 16.13 -7.59 3.58
N VAL A 385 16.79 -8.38 4.43
CA VAL A 385 16.90 -8.06 5.88
C VAL A 385 17.70 -6.77 6.09
N CYS A 386 18.81 -6.59 5.37
CA CYS A 386 19.58 -5.36 5.41
C CYS A 386 18.75 -4.16 4.91
N LEU A 387 18.02 -4.30 3.80
CA LEU A 387 17.13 -3.27 3.29
C LEU A 387 16.04 -2.89 4.31
N ALA A 388 15.43 -3.87 4.98
CA ALA A 388 14.46 -3.62 6.04
C ALA A 388 15.08 -2.83 7.21
N ALA A 389 16.28 -3.20 7.66
CA ALA A 389 16.99 -2.48 8.72
C ALA A 389 17.36 -1.05 8.30
N VAL A 390 17.80 -0.85 7.05
CA VAL A 390 18.09 0.47 6.49
C VAL A 390 16.85 1.35 6.49
N VAL A 391 15.67 0.83 6.13
CA VAL A 391 14.41 1.60 6.17
C VAL A 391 14.08 2.04 7.59
N VAL A 392 14.20 1.16 8.58
CA VAL A 392 13.93 1.50 9.99
C VAL A 392 14.86 2.63 10.46
N VAL A 393 16.17 2.47 10.27
CA VAL A 393 17.16 3.49 10.65
C VAL A 393 16.90 4.79 9.90
N PHE A 394 16.65 4.73 8.59
CA PHE A 394 16.41 5.91 7.77
C PHE A 394 15.19 6.70 8.24
N VAL A 395 14.07 6.03 8.53
CA VAL A 395 12.83 6.69 9.00
C VAL A 395 13.01 7.25 10.41
N GLU A 396 13.56 6.46 11.33
CA GLU A 396 13.79 6.88 12.72
C GLU A 396 14.71 8.10 12.77
N GLU A 397 15.83 8.05 12.05
CA GLU A 397 16.78 9.17 11.98
C GLU A 397 16.16 10.38 11.31
N SER A 398 15.44 10.22 10.20
CA SER A 398 14.76 11.34 9.52
C SER A 398 13.75 12.05 10.42
N ILE A 399 12.98 11.29 11.20
CA ILE A 399 12.01 11.85 12.16
C ILE A 399 12.75 12.53 13.32
N ARG A 400 13.75 11.86 13.89
CA ARG A 400 14.52 12.35 15.04
C ARG A 400 15.21 13.67 14.73
N THR A 401 15.99 13.72 13.64
CA THR A 401 16.78 14.92 13.29
C THR A 401 15.87 16.09 12.93
N SER A 402 14.79 15.86 12.18
CA SER A 402 13.86 16.94 11.81
C SER A 402 13.08 17.47 13.01
N THR A 403 12.65 16.59 13.93
CA THR A 403 11.96 17.00 15.16
C THR A 403 12.85 17.88 16.02
N LEU A 404 14.12 17.52 16.18
CA LEU A 404 15.08 18.31 16.94
C LEU A 404 15.36 19.66 16.29
N ALA A 405 15.53 19.69 14.96
CA ALA A 405 15.77 20.93 14.20
C ALA A 405 14.60 21.92 14.29
N CYS A 406 13.35 21.42 14.27
CA CYS A 406 12.16 22.24 14.24
C CYS A 406 11.57 22.53 15.64
N LYS A 407 12.03 21.85 16.69
CA LYS A 407 11.59 22.09 18.09
C LYS A 407 11.62 23.57 18.53
N PRO A 408 12.62 24.40 18.14
CA PRO A 408 12.66 25.83 18.50
C PRO A 408 11.66 26.73 17.75
N HIS A 409 10.92 26.18 16.79
CA HIS A 409 10.05 26.91 15.86
C HIS A 409 8.62 26.38 15.91
N SER A 410 7.86 26.82 16.90
CA SER A 410 6.44 26.46 17.04
C SER A 410 5.58 26.96 15.88
N GLU A 411 6.06 27.96 15.14
CA GLU A 411 5.39 28.56 13.98
C GLU A 411 5.50 27.67 12.72
N CYS A 412 6.42 26.70 12.71
CA CYS A 412 6.50 25.72 11.63
C CYS A 412 5.41 24.65 11.81
N ALA A 413 4.29 24.85 11.15
CA ALA A 413 3.13 23.95 11.24
C ALA A 413 3.39 22.59 10.58
N VAL A 414 4.16 22.56 9.49
CA VAL A 414 4.53 21.32 8.78
C VAL A 414 5.98 21.42 8.30
N ASN A 415 6.77 20.39 8.62
CA ASN A 415 8.16 20.22 8.18
C ASN A 415 8.32 18.91 7.39
N ALA A 416 9.33 18.86 6.52
CA ALA A 416 9.76 17.61 5.89
C ALA A 416 10.52 16.74 6.90
N TRP A 417 10.54 15.43 6.66
CA TRP A 417 11.30 14.46 7.43
C TRP A 417 12.58 14.09 6.69
N ARG A 418 13.72 14.66 7.11
CA ARG A 418 15.02 14.43 6.48
C ARG A 418 16.09 14.03 7.48
N TRP A 419 16.85 13.01 7.12
CA TRP A 419 18.07 12.65 7.82
C TRP A 419 19.18 13.64 7.49
N THR A 420 19.51 14.52 8.44
CA THR A 420 20.53 15.56 8.29
C THR A 420 21.43 15.63 9.52
N TYR A 421 22.67 16.06 9.33
CA TYR A 421 23.59 16.30 10.45
C TYR A 421 23.25 17.64 11.11
N LEU A 422 22.81 17.58 12.37
CA LEU A 422 22.48 18.75 13.15
C LEU A 422 23.74 19.38 13.75
N GLN A 423 23.91 20.67 13.50
CA GLN A 423 24.93 21.46 14.17
C GLN A 423 24.35 21.96 15.50
N SER A 424 25.12 21.83 16.58
CA SER A 424 24.71 22.28 17.91
C SER A 424 24.21 23.72 17.88
N ASP A 425 23.04 23.95 18.48
CA ASP A 425 22.39 25.26 18.63
C ASP A 425 22.02 26.01 17.33
N SER A 426 22.05 25.33 16.17
CA SER A 426 21.64 25.96 14.91
C SER A 426 20.12 26.09 14.79
N LEU A 427 19.64 27.32 14.63
CA LEU A 427 18.22 27.63 14.39
C LEU A 427 17.82 27.58 12.91
N THR A 428 18.75 27.36 11.99
CA THR A 428 18.53 27.53 10.54
C THR A 428 18.40 26.23 9.77
N GLN A 429 18.39 25.08 10.46
CA GLN A 429 18.39 23.75 9.84
C GLN A 429 17.00 23.08 9.79
N CYS A 430 15.94 23.74 10.26
CA CYS A 430 14.59 23.17 10.19
C CYS A 430 14.09 23.13 8.73
N PRO A 431 13.78 21.94 8.16
CA PRO A 431 13.24 21.81 6.81
C PRO A 431 11.74 22.15 6.80
N CYS A 432 11.40 23.40 7.10
CA CYS A 432 10.02 23.84 7.24
C CYS A 432 9.34 24.01 5.87
N LEU A 433 8.16 23.40 5.70
CA LEU A 433 7.38 23.48 4.47
C LEU A 433 6.24 24.50 4.57
N THR A 434 5.64 24.64 5.75
CA THR A 434 4.51 25.51 6.01
C THR A 434 4.72 26.30 7.30
N LEU A 435 4.86 27.62 7.16
CA LEU A 435 4.94 28.58 8.26
C LEU A 435 3.55 29.18 8.49
N ILE A 436 3.02 29.01 9.70
CA ILE A 436 1.74 29.57 10.10
C ILE A 436 1.92 30.21 11.47
N ASP A 437 1.70 31.51 11.56
CA ASP A 437 1.60 32.19 12.85
C ASP A 437 0.64 33.37 12.73
N GLY A 438 -0.32 33.46 13.64
CA GLY A 438 -1.21 34.59 13.65
C GLY A 438 -2.21 34.60 14.78
N VAL A 439 -2.75 35.78 15.06
CA VAL A 439 -3.83 35.96 16.03
C VAL A 439 -5.00 36.60 15.31
N LYS A 440 -6.06 35.80 15.09
CA LYS A 440 -7.30 36.26 14.43
C LYS A 440 -8.10 37.22 15.33
N THR A 441 -8.07 37.01 16.64
CA THR A 441 -8.84 37.79 17.64
C THR A 441 -7.96 38.23 18.81
N PRO A 442 -7.20 39.33 18.69
CA PRO A 442 -6.38 39.83 19.79
C PRO A 442 -7.27 40.24 20.96
N LYS A 443 -7.06 39.62 22.13
CA LYS A 443 -7.89 39.85 23.32
C LYS A 443 -7.58 41.16 24.04
N THR A 444 -6.44 41.78 23.75
CA THR A 444 -6.00 43.01 24.40
C THR A 444 -5.54 44.02 23.36
N TYR A 445 -5.77 45.31 23.63
CA TYR A 445 -5.29 46.40 22.79
C TYR A 445 -3.76 46.38 22.62
N ALA A 446 -3.02 46.04 23.69
CA ALA A 446 -1.57 45.89 23.64
C ALA A 446 -1.11 44.80 22.66
N ALA A 447 -1.80 43.65 22.63
CA ALA A 447 -1.49 42.56 21.69
C ALA A 447 -1.86 42.90 20.24
N TRP A 448 -2.72 43.91 20.03
CA TRP A 448 -3.08 44.40 18.70
C TRP A 448 -2.10 45.48 18.20
N ILE A 449 -1.71 46.43 19.04
CA ILE A 449 -0.85 47.56 18.63
C ILE A 449 0.64 47.19 18.59
N LEU A 450 1.07 46.20 19.37
CA LEU A 450 2.46 45.70 19.39
C LEU A 450 2.50 44.22 19.00
N PRO A 451 2.32 43.90 17.70
CA PRO A 451 2.36 42.53 17.23
C PRO A 451 3.78 41.94 17.35
N LYS A 452 3.86 40.63 17.58
CA LYS A 452 5.13 39.89 17.64
C LYS A 452 5.91 40.02 16.33
N ASP A 453 7.19 40.36 16.42
CA ASP A 453 8.11 40.41 15.27
C ASP A 453 8.52 39.01 14.85
N LEU A 454 8.33 38.71 13.56
CA LEU A 454 8.68 37.44 12.94
C LEU A 454 9.78 37.56 11.90
N THR A 455 10.37 38.74 11.69
CA THR A 455 11.38 38.97 10.64
C THR A 455 12.55 37.98 10.76
N ALA A 456 13.11 37.83 11.96
CA ALA A 456 14.20 36.88 12.22
C ALA A 456 13.74 35.41 12.10
N LYS A 457 12.51 35.08 12.50
CA LYS A 457 11.97 33.72 12.42
C LYS A 457 11.70 33.29 10.98
N VAL A 458 11.15 34.18 10.15
CA VAL A 458 10.97 33.94 8.72
C VAL A 458 12.33 33.72 8.06
N ALA A 459 13.35 34.52 8.39
CA ALA A 459 14.70 34.35 7.87
C ALA A 459 15.29 32.97 8.25
N GLN A 460 15.15 32.57 9.53
CA GLN A 460 15.62 31.27 10.03
C GLN A 460 14.94 30.09 9.33
N LEU A 461 13.61 30.13 9.16
CA LEU A 461 12.85 29.05 8.53
C LEU A 461 12.98 29.03 7.01
N ALA A 462 13.31 30.15 6.38
CA ALA A 462 13.60 30.23 4.96
C ALA A 462 15.03 29.81 4.59
N ALA A 463 15.93 29.69 5.58
CA ALA A 463 17.36 29.46 5.35
C ALA A 463 17.65 28.17 4.54
N THR A 464 16.84 27.13 4.74
CA THR A 464 16.91 25.83 4.04
C THR A 464 16.38 25.88 2.61
N GLY A 465 15.57 26.88 2.26
CA GLY A 465 14.93 26.99 0.94
C GLY A 465 13.71 26.08 0.76
N ASP A 466 13.26 25.39 1.81
CA ASP A 466 12.16 24.40 1.73
C ASP A 466 10.76 24.99 1.81
N LEU A 467 10.64 26.26 2.23
CA LEU A 467 9.36 26.89 2.53
C LEU A 467 8.46 26.99 1.29
N GLN A 468 7.24 26.47 1.40
CA GLN A 468 6.24 26.45 0.32
C GLN A 468 5.00 27.29 0.64
N THR A 469 4.69 27.46 1.92
CA THR A 469 3.50 28.17 2.39
C THR A 469 3.84 29.10 3.55
N ILE A 470 3.41 30.35 3.45
CA ILE A 470 3.48 31.36 4.51
C ILE A 470 2.06 31.86 4.76
N GLN A 471 1.59 31.78 5.99
CA GLN A 471 0.34 32.39 6.43
C GLN A 471 0.61 33.15 7.72
N LEU A 472 0.64 34.47 7.63
CA LEU A 472 0.87 35.35 8.77
C LEU A 472 -0.31 36.30 8.94
N THR A 473 -0.83 36.37 10.16
CA THR A 473 -1.96 37.25 10.50
C THR A 473 -1.69 38.03 11.77
N ASN A 474 -1.72 39.36 11.71
CA ASN A 474 -1.47 40.24 12.84
C ASN A 474 -0.08 39.96 13.47
N ARG A 475 0.97 40.07 12.64
CA ARG A 475 2.38 39.82 12.99
C ARG A 475 3.27 40.88 12.35
N PHE A 476 4.26 41.37 13.07
CA PHE A 476 5.14 42.39 12.51
C PHE A 476 6.12 41.74 11.52
N LEU A 477 5.98 42.09 10.24
CA LEU A 477 6.87 41.68 9.15
C LEU A 477 6.90 42.79 8.08
N PRO A 478 7.58 43.92 8.35
CA PRO A 478 7.58 45.07 7.45
C PRO A 478 8.34 44.82 6.14
N VAL A 479 9.34 43.92 6.15
CA VAL A 479 10.20 43.59 5.01
C VAL A 479 10.40 42.08 4.96
N LEU A 480 10.37 41.51 3.75
CA LEU A 480 10.69 40.10 3.54
C LEU A 480 12.21 39.87 3.62
N PRO A 481 12.67 38.89 4.42
CA PRO A 481 14.10 38.60 4.56
C PRO A 481 14.67 38.02 3.25
N SER A 482 15.93 38.34 2.98
CA SER A 482 16.61 37.94 1.73
C SER A 482 16.73 36.43 1.54
N GLU A 483 16.76 35.69 2.65
CA GLU A 483 16.81 34.23 2.74
C GLU A 483 15.60 33.60 2.03
N LEU A 484 14.45 34.27 2.05
CA LEU A 484 13.23 33.80 1.39
C LEU A 484 13.40 33.67 -0.13
N ARG A 485 14.34 34.42 -0.74
CA ARG A 485 14.67 34.30 -2.16
C ARG A 485 15.15 32.90 -2.55
N ARG A 486 15.65 32.09 -1.60
CA ARG A 486 16.06 30.69 -1.78
C ARG A 486 14.87 29.74 -1.96
N CYS A 487 13.69 30.11 -1.45
CA CYS A 487 12.48 29.29 -1.46
C CYS A 487 11.81 29.26 -2.85
N LYS A 488 12.47 28.68 -3.85
CA LYS A 488 11.96 28.63 -5.24
C LYS A 488 10.70 27.77 -5.42
N GLN A 489 10.27 27.06 -4.38
CA GLN A 489 9.05 26.24 -4.36
C GLN A 489 7.89 26.91 -3.62
N LEU A 490 8.02 28.20 -3.27
CA LEU A 490 6.96 28.98 -2.63
C LEU A 490 5.73 29.03 -3.54
N LYS A 491 4.59 28.60 -2.99
CA LYS A 491 3.31 28.45 -3.71
C LYS A 491 2.21 29.33 -3.12
N HIS A 492 2.21 29.53 -1.81
CA HIS A 492 1.11 30.21 -1.15
C HIS A 492 1.66 31.19 -0.11
N VAL A 493 1.38 32.46 -0.29
CA VAL A 493 1.72 33.53 0.66
C VAL A 493 0.41 34.20 1.06
N SER A 494 0.20 34.41 2.35
CA SER A 494 -0.91 35.18 2.88
C SER A 494 -0.37 36.03 4.01
N LEU A 495 -0.39 37.34 3.82
CA LEU A 495 0.15 38.33 4.74
C LEU A 495 -0.95 39.31 5.09
N ILE A 496 -1.55 39.13 6.26
CA ILE A 496 -2.72 39.89 6.69
C ILE A 496 -2.35 40.71 7.91
N TYR A 497 -2.51 42.03 7.85
CA TYR A 497 -2.14 42.96 8.92
C TYR A 497 -0.68 42.79 9.38
N THR A 498 0.27 42.74 8.43
CA THR A 498 1.69 42.49 8.73
C THR A 498 2.60 43.72 8.71
N HIS A 499 2.03 44.91 8.55
CA HIS A 499 2.77 46.19 8.41
C HIS A 499 3.77 46.23 7.23
N MET A 500 3.59 45.34 6.24
CA MET A 500 4.33 45.36 4.99
C MET A 500 3.79 46.45 4.09
N MET A 501 4.66 47.38 3.66
CA MET A 501 4.29 48.47 2.76
C MET A 501 4.62 48.15 1.30
N GLU A 502 5.75 47.49 1.05
CA GLU A 502 6.25 47.21 -0.29
C GLU A 502 6.77 45.77 -0.39
N LEU A 503 6.49 45.13 -1.53
CA LEU A 503 7.11 43.86 -1.87
C LEU A 503 8.48 44.11 -2.52
N PRO A 504 9.53 43.35 -2.17
CA PRO A 504 10.84 43.53 -2.77
C PRO A 504 10.84 43.24 -4.28
N ASP A 505 11.70 43.92 -5.04
CA ASP A 505 11.81 43.73 -6.51
C ASP A 505 12.09 42.28 -6.94
N TRP A 506 12.78 41.51 -6.11
CA TRP A 506 13.10 40.10 -6.36
C TRP A 506 11.92 39.16 -6.11
N PHE A 507 10.80 39.63 -5.57
CA PHE A 507 9.62 38.80 -5.29
C PHE A 507 9.03 38.17 -6.57
N LYS A 508 9.21 38.84 -7.71
CA LYS A 508 8.84 38.33 -9.05
C LYS A 508 9.57 37.04 -9.46
N GLU A 509 10.63 36.65 -8.75
CA GLU A 509 11.35 35.40 -9.02
C GLU A 509 10.59 34.14 -8.59
N PHE A 510 9.51 34.26 -7.80
CA PHE A 510 8.68 33.13 -7.40
C PHE A 510 7.72 32.70 -8.51
N THR A 511 8.25 32.00 -9.51
CA THR A 511 7.49 31.50 -10.68
C THR A 511 6.46 30.42 -10.37
N LYS A 512 6.49 29.86 -9.15
CA LYS A 512 5.57 28.82 -8.68
C LYS A 512 4.52 29.34 -7.71
N LEU A 513 4.45 30.66 -7.51
CA LEU A 513 3.47 31.27 -6.64
C LEU A 513 2.09 31.14 -7.27
N GLU A 514 1.18 30.52 -6.53
CA GLU A 514 -0.20 30.22 -6.92
C GLU A 514 -1.18 31.17 -6.21
N TYR A 515 -0.82 31.67 -5.03
CA TYR A 515 -1.64 32.55 -4.20
C TYR A 515 -0.76 33.55 -3.44
N LEU A 516 -1.19 34.81 -3.40
CA LEU A 516 -0.56 35.93 -2.69
C LEU A 516 -1.62 36.72 -1.89
#